data_AF-A0A9R0Q3I0-F1
#
_entry.id   AF-A0A9R0Q3I0-F1
#
_cell.length_a   1.000
_cell.length_b   1.000
_cell.length_c   1.000
_cell.angle_alpha   90.00
_cell.angle_beta   90.00
_cell.angle_gamma   90.00
#
_symmetry.space_group_name_H-M   'P 1'
#
loop_
_entity.id
_entity.type
_entity.pdbx_description
1 polymer ?
#
loop_
_entity_poly.entity_id
_entity_poly.type
_entity_poly.pdbx_seq_one_letter_code
_entity_poly.pdbx_strand_id
1 'polypeptide(L)'
;MENGEGAYAQDGSVDLRGNPVLRSKRGGWTACAFIVVYELFERMAYYGIASNLVMYMTNRLHQGTVEASNNVTNWSGTVFLTPLIGAVLADAYLGRYWTFVAGSAIYLMVFYAHVLRTFQSSSSPVPIFRDSHCSFLG
;
A
#
# COMPACT_ATOMS: atom_id res chain seq x y z
N MET A 1 30.76 39.15 -0.35
CA MET A 1 30.46 37.95 -1.16
C MET A 1 30.35 36.79 -0.18
N GLU A 2 29.13 36.50 0.28
CA GLU A 2 28.89 35.44 1.26
C GLU A 2 28.95 34.10 0.53
N ASN A 3 29.89 33.28 0.98
CA ASN A 3 30.42 32.13 0.25
C ASN A 3 29.45 30.94 0.34
N GLY A 4 28.94 30.47 -0.80
CA GLY A 4 27.94 29.39 -0.92
C GLY A 4 28.44 27.98 -0.54
N GLU A 5 29.61 27.87 0.08
CA GLU A 5 30.29 26.61 0.43
C GLU A 5 29.66 25.88 1.63
N GLY A 6 28.78 26.53 2.40
CA GLY A 6 28.04 25.91 3.51
C GLY A 6 26.69 25.28 3.13
N ALA A 7 26.20 25.48 1.90
CA ALA A 7 24.86 25.07 1.49
C ALA A 7 24.79 23.62 0.96
N TYR A 8 25.92 23.06 0.52
CA TYR A 8 26.03 21.72 -0.05
C TYR A 8 26.49 20.69 0.98
N ALA A 9 26.02 19.45 0.84
CA ALA A 9 26.45 18.37 1.70
C ALA A 9 27.90 17.98 1.40
N GLN A 10 28.80 18.11 2.39
CA GLN A 10 30.22 17.72 2.28
C GLN A 10 30.43 16.20 2.38
N ASP A 11 29.36 15.41 2.41
CA ASP A 11 29.37 13.94 2.56
C ASP A 11 29.52 13.20 1.22
N GLY A 12 29.73 13.92 0.12
CA GLY A 12 29.84 13.35 -1.23
C GLY A 12 28.51 12.80 -1.76
N SER A 13 27.38 13.08 -1.09
CA SER A 13 26.07 12.66 -1.59
C SER A 13 25.70 13.46 -2.85
N VAL A 14 25.56 12.73 -3.94
CA VAL A 14 25.11 13.25 -5.24
C VAL A 14 23.65 12.90 -5.46
N ASP A 15 22.90 13.83 -6.03
CA ASP A 15 21.53 13.57 -6.46
C ASP A 15 21.52 12.54 -7.61
N LEU A 16 20.36 12.01 -7.99
CA LEU A 16 20.22 11.05 -9.11
C LEU A 16 20.74 11.59 -10.46
N ARG A 17 21.03 12.89 -10.53
CA ARG A 17 21.61 13.62 -11.66
C ARG A 17 23.11 13.97 -11.51
N GLY A 18 23.78 13.52 -10.46
CA GLY A 18 25.21 13.75 -10.23
C GLY A 18 25.57 15.13 -9.65
N ASN A 19 24.59 15.94 -9.26
CA ASN A 19 24.83 17.25 -8.66
C ASN A 19 24.97 17.14 -7.13
N PRO A 20 25.82 17.97 -6.48
CA PRO A 20 25.95 17.99 -5.02
C PRO A 20 24.63 18.41 -4.37
N VAL A 21 24.18 17.61 -3.39
CA VAL A 21 22.86 17.82 -2.75
C VAL A 21 22.92 19.02 -1.80
N LEU A 22 21.96 19.95 -1.91
CA LEU A 22 21.79 21.03 -0.93
C LEU A 22 21.29 20.48 0.40
N ARG A 23 21.95 20.82 1.52
CA ARG A 23 21.53 20.44 2.89
C ARG A 23 20.09 20.83 3.21
N SER A 24 19.67 22.02 2.75
CA SER A 24 18.34 22.58 3.02
C SER A 24 17.20 21.85 2.28
N LYS A 25 17.52 21.21 1.14
CA LYS A 25 16.53 20.55 0.28
C LYS A 25 16.41 19.05 0.55
N ARG A 26 17.07 18.53 1.60
CA ARG A 26 16.97 17.12 2.00
C ARG A 26 15.56 16.87 2.55
N GLY A 27 14.63 16.46 1.68
CA GLY A 27 13.27 16.03 2.02
C GLY A 27 13.20 14.73 2.85
N GLY A 28 14.25 14.45 3.64
CA GLY A 28 14.45 13.19 4.34
C GLY A 28 13.45 12.98 5.46
N TRP A 29 12.99 14.02 6.18
CA TRP A 29 12.11 13.84 7.32
C TRP A 29 10.76 13.21 6.95
N THR A 30 10.13 13.68 5.86
CA THR A 30 8.86 13.11 5.39
C THR A 30 9.07 11.71 4.84
N ALA A 31 10.13 11.48 4.06
CA ALA A 31 10.46 10.15 3.53
C ALA A 31 10.76 9.14 4.64
N CYS A 32 11.56 9.51 5.63
CA CYS A 32 11.84 8.71 6.81
C CYS A 32 10.56 8.41 7.60
N ALA A 33 9.68 9.40 7.79
CA ALA A 33 8.40 9.18 8.47
C ALA A 33 7.52 8.17 7.71
N PHE A 34 7.45 8.25 6.38
CA PHE A 34 6.73 7.27 5.56
C PHE A 34 7.31 5.86 5.69
N ILE A 35 8.64 5.72 5.65
CA ILE A 35 9.32 4.42 5.82
C ILE A 35 9.02 3.84 7.20
N VAL A 36 9.08 4.66 8.26
CA VAL A 36 8.77 4.21 9.62
C VAL A 36 7.32 3.77 9.77
N VAL A 37 6.36 4.54 9.22
CA VAL A 37 4.94 4.16 9.26
C VAL A 37 4.70 2.85 8.50
N TYR A 38 5.35 2.68 7.34
CA TYR A 38 5.29 1.45 6.57
C TYR A 38 5.81 0.25 7.37
N GLU A 39 7.00 0.36 7.97
CA GLU A 39 7.61 -0.68 8.80
C GLU A 39 6.70 -1.07 9.98
N LEU A 40 6.08 -0.09 10.63
CA LEU A 40 5.13 -0.33 11.72
C LEU A 40 3.89 -1.10 11.26
N PHE A 41 3.35 -0.75 10.10
CA PHE A 41 2.20 -1.44 9.51
C PHE A 41 2.56 -2.88 9.13
N GLU A 42 3.73 -3.09 8.55
CA GLU A 42 4.22 -4.41 8.18
C GLU A 42 4.38 -5.31 9.42
N ARG A 43 5.00 -4.79 10.48
CA ARG A 43 5.11 -5.51 11.76
C ARG A 43 3.75 -5.84 12.36
N MET A 44 2.80 -4.91 12.33
CA MET A 44 1.44 -5.15 12.84
C MET A 44 0.74 -6.26 12.05
N ALA A 45 0.79 -6.22 10.72
CA ALA A 45 0.20 -7.23 9.86
C ALA A 45 0.86 -8.60 10.06
N TYR A 46 2.19 -8.64 10.17
CA TYR A 46 2.94 -9.87 10.42
C TYR A 46 2.49 -10.55 11.72
N TYR A 47 2.47 -9.83 12.84
CA TYR A 47 2.05 -10.40 14.12
C TYR A 47 0.56 -10.76 14.13
N GLY A 48 -0.29 -10.01 13.42
CA GLY A 48 -1.71 -10.33 13.26
C GLY A 48 -1.95 -11.66 12.53
N ILE A 49 -1.24 -11.88 11.42
CA ILE A 49 -1.33 -13.14 10.67
C ILE A 49 -0.67 -14.29 11.43
N ALA A 50 0.50 -14.06 12.03
CA ALA A 50 1.21 -15.05 12.84
C ALA A 50 0.34 -15.57 13.99
N SER A 51 -0.27 -14.66 14.75
CA SER A 51 -1.10 -15.02 15.90
C SER A 51 -2.36 -15.78 15.48
N ASN A 52 -3.02 -15.37 14.39
CA ASN A 52 -4.19 -16.07 13.87
C ASN A 52 -3.82 -17.48 13.38
N LEU A 53 -2.69 -17.63 12.66
CA LEU A 53 -2.23 -18.92 12.15
C LEU A 53 -1.84 -19.88 13.28
N VAL A 54 -1.07 -19.40 14.27
CA VAL A 54 -0.68 -20.19 15.45
C VAL A 54 -1.93 -20.60 16.23
N MET A 55 -2.85 -19.67 16.48
CA MET A 55 -4.10 -19.96 17.18
C MET A 55 -4.96 -20.99 16.43
N TYR A 56 -5.02 -20.92 15.10
CA TYR A 56 -5.75 -21.87 14.26
C TYR A 56 -5.16 -23.28 14.34
N MET A 57 -3.83 -23.41 14.27
CA MET A 57 -3.15 -24.70 14.42
C MET A 57 -3.30 -25.29 15.84
N THR A 58 -3.25 -24.45 16.87
CA THR A 58 -3.39 -24.91 18.27
C THR A 58 -4.84 -25.25 18.64
N ASN A 59 -5.84 -24.46 18.25
CA ASN A 59 -7.23 -24.63 18.72
C ASN A 59 -8.13 -25.47 17.80
N ARG A 60 -7.96 -25.38 16.47
CA ARG A 60 -8.93 -25.94 15.52
C ARG A 60 -8.50 -27.27 14.92
N LEU A 61 -7.18 -27.49 14.78
CA LEU A 61 -6.71 -28.61 14.00
C LEU A 61 -6.39 -29.86 14.82
N HIS A 62 -6.00 -29.76 16.11
CA HIS A 62 -5.52 -30.90 16.92
C HIS A 62 -4.62 -31.87 16.12
N GLN A 63 -3.89 -31.35 15.13
CA GLN A 63 -3.04 -32.14 14.27
C GLN A 63 -1.84 -32.56 15.11
N GLY A 64 -1.35 -33.78 14.89
CA GLY A 64 -0.14 -34.25 15.57
C GLY A 64 0.94 -33.17 15.50
N THR A 65 1.53 -32.84 16.66
CA THR A 65 2.44 -31.71 16.91
C THR A 65 3.50 -31.48 15.81
N VAL A 66 3.85 -32.55 15.09
CA VAL A 66 4.79 -32.59 13.97
C VAL A 66 4.28 -31.84 12.73
N GLU A 67 3.05 -32.08 12.27
CA GLU A 67 2.51 -31.45 11.05
C GLU A 67 2.24 -29.94 11.24
N ALA A 68 1.70 -29.57 12.40
CA ALA A 68 1.49 -28.15 12.73
C ALA A 68 2.82 -27.38 12.80
N SER A 69 3.85 -27.94 13.43
CA SER A 69 5.17 -27.29 13.50
C SER A 69 5.82 -27.15 12.12
N ASN A 70 5.67 -28.14 11.24
CA ASN A 70 6.18 -28.05 9.86
C ASN A 70 5.51 -26.92 9.08
N ASN A 71 4.20 -26.76 9.22
CA ASN A 71 3.46 -25.76 8.47
C ASN A 71 3.71 -24.32 8.99
N VAL A 72 3.87 -24.13 10.31
CA VAL A 72 4.34 -22.85 10.89
C VAL A 72 5.76 -22.53 10.44
N THR A 73 6.65 -23.54 10.41
CA THR A 73 8.05 -23.35 9.97
C THR A 73 8.12 -22.98 8.49
N ASN A 74 7.33 -23.63 7.63
CA ASN A 74 7.24 -23.29 6.21
C ASN A 74 6.68 -21.88 5.98
N TRP A 75 5.67 -21.47 6.75
CA TRP A 75 5.13 -20.12 6.71
C TRP A 75 6.17 -19.07 7.15
N SER A 76 6.85 -19.31 8.27
CA SER A 76 7.93 -18.44 8.74
C SER A 76 9.06 -18.33 7.71
N GLY A 77 9.47 -19.46 7.13
CA GLY A 77 10.48 -19.51 6.07
C GLY A 77 10.09 -18.72 4.81
N THR A 78 8.84 -18.77 4.39
CA THR A 78 8.35 -17.97 3.25
C THR A 78 8.30 -16.48 3.56
N VAL A 79 7.97 -16.09 4.80
CA VAL A 79 8.05 -14.68 5.21
C VAL A 79 9.49 -14.19 5.20
N PHE A 80 10.48 -14.98 5.62
CA PHE A 80 11.89 -14.59 5.53
C PHE A 80 12.43 -14.49 4.10
N LEU A 81 11.91 -15.29 3.17
CA LEU A 81 12.28 -15.21 1.74
C LEU A 81 11.63 -14.04 1.01
N THR A 82 10.47 -13.58 1.47
CA THR A 82 9.74 -12.46 0.87
C THR A 82 10.55 -11.16 0.76
N PRO A 83 11.24 -10.65 1.80
CA PRO A 83 12.05 -9.44 1.68
C PRO A 83 13.27 -9.63 0.76
N LEU A 84 13.80 -10.85 0.62
CA LEU A 84 14.87 -11.14 -0.35
C LEU A 84 14.36 -10.95 -1.79
N ILE A 85 13.17 -11.49 -2.09
CA ILE A 85 12.52 -11.30 -3.39
C ILE A 85 12.12 -9.83 -3.58
N GLY A 86 11.63 -9.19 -2.52
CA GLY A 86 11.28 -7.77 -2.49
C GLY A 86 12.46 -6.84 -2.78
N ALA A 87 13.65 -7.15 -2.26
CA ALA A 87 14.88 -6.41 -2.52
C ALA A 87 15.32 -6.54 -3.98
N VAL A 88 15.33 -7.76 -4.53
CA VAL A 88 15.64 -8.00 -5.95
C VAL A 88 14.64 -7.28 -6.86
N LEU A 89 13.36 -7.29 -6.48
CA LEU A 89 12.33 -6.51 -7.17
C LEU A 89 12.62 -5.01 -7.04
N ALA A 90 12.96 -4.49 -5.87
CA ALA A 90 13.26 -3.07 -5.67
C ALA A 90 14.42 -2.60 -6.56
N ASP A 91 15.51 -3.36 -6.63
CA ASP A 91 16.66 -3.07 -7.49
C ASP A 91 16.31 -3.13 -8.98
N ALA A 92 15.41 -4.04 -9.37
CA ALA A 92 14.89 -4.13 -10.74
C ALA A 92 13.83 -3.04 -11.06
N TYR A 93 13.16 -2.47 -10.05
CA TYR A 93 12.01 -1.57 -10.20
C TYR A 93 12.33 -0.08 -10.17
N LEU A 94 13.59 0.36 -10.02
CA LEU A 94 13.96 1.79 -10.13
C LEU A 94 13.61 2.44 -11.48
N GLY A 95 13.25 1.65 -12.51
CA GLY A 95 12.65 2.15 -13.77
C GLY A 95 11.15 1.88 -13.94
N ARG A 96 10.53 1.01 -13.12
CA ARG A 96 9.17 0.46 -13.33
C ARG A 96 8.11 1.01 -12.36
N TYR A 97 8.53 1.73 -11.33
CA TYR A 97 7.62 2.52 -10.49
C TYR A 97 6.74 3.48 -11.32
N TRP A 98 7.30 4.07 -12.38
CA TRP A 98 6.57 4.96 -13.28
C TRP A 98 5.40 4.29 -14.02
N THR A 99 5.51 3.02 -14.42
CA THR A 99 4.40 2.33 -15.10
C THR A 99 3.29 1.95 -14.12
N PHE A 100 3.64 1.61 -12.88
CA PHE A 100 2.67 1.32 -11.83
C PHE A 100 1.92 2.58 -11.39
N VAL A 101 2.63 3.71 -11.26
CA VAL A 101 2.02 5.03 -10.99
C VAL A 101 1.13 5.49 -12.15
N ALA A 102 1.57 5.30 -13.39
CA ALA A 102 0.74 5.60 -14.56
C ALA A 102 -0.53 4.72 -14.60
N GLY A 103 -0.39 3.42 -14.34
CA GLY A 103 -1.52 2.49 -14.28
C GLY A 103 -2.51 2.81 -13.17
N SER A 104 -2.03 3.12 -11.96
CA SER A 104 -2.89 3.48 -10.83
C SER A 104 -3.58 4.83 -11.05
N ALA A 105 -2.90 5.82 -11.64
CA ALA A 105 -3.50 7.10 -12.01
C ALA A 105 -4.63 6.93 -13.05
N ILE A 106 -4.42 6.10 -14.08
CA ILE A 106 -5.46 5.79 -15.08
C ILE A 106 -6.66 5.11 -14.40
N TYR A 107 -6.41 4.14 -13.52
CA TYR A 107 -7.48 3.42 -12.81
C TYR A 107 -8.31 4.36 -11.94
N LEU A 108 -7.67 5.25 -11.17
CA LEU A 108 -8.36 6.22 -10.32
C LEU A 108 -9.16 7.23 -11.14
N MET A 109 -8.63 7.70 -12.27
CA MET A 109 -9.38 8.59 -13.18
C MET A 109 -10.62 7.91 -13.74
N VAL A 110 -10.49 6.66 -14.18
CA VAL A 110 -11.60 5.86 -14.70
C VAL A 110 -12.65 5.65 -13.61
N PHE A 111 -12.23 5.23 -12.41
CA PHE A 111 -13.13 5.01 -11.28
C PHE A 111 -13.85 6.30 -10.85
N TYR A 112 -13.13 7.42 -10.72
CA TYR A 112 -13.72 8.70 -10.36
C TYR A 112 -14.72 9.20 -11.42
N ALA A 113 -14.38 9.06 -12.71
CA ALA A 113 -15.29 9.41 -13.80
C ALA A 113 -16.56 8.54 -13.78
N HIS A 114 -16.43 7.24 -13.51
CA HIS A 114 -17.58 6.34 -13.36
C HIS A 114 -18.44 6.72 -12.16
N VAL A 115 -17.83 7.05 -11.01
CA VAL A 115 -18.54 7.45 -9.79
C VAL A 115 -19.27 8.80 -9.99
N LEU A 116 -18.67 9.77 -10.68
CA LEU A 116 -19.35 11.03 -10.99
C LEU A 116 -20.54 10.82 -11.94
N ARG A 117 -20.41 9.90 -12.93
CA ARG A 117 -21.51 9.55 -13.83
C ARG A 117 -22.67 8.90 -13.08
N THR A 118 -22.41 7.99 -12.15
CA THR A 118 -23.46 7.40 -11.31
C THR A 118 -24.05 8.42 -10.33
N PHE A 119 -23.26 9.36 -9.81
CA PHE A 119 -23.76 10.41 -8.92
C PHE A 119 -24.70 11.39 -9.65
N GLN A 120 -24.39 11.76 -10.89
CA GLN A 120 -25.26 12.61 -11.71
C GLN A 120 -26.51 11.86 -12.22
N SER A 121 -26.45 10.53 -12.36
CA SER A 121 -27.65 9.71 -12.58
C SER A 121 -28.53 9.60 -11.32
N SER A 122 -28.02 9.91 -10.13
CA SER A 122 -28.80 9.94 -8.89
C SER A 122 -29.51 11.29 -8.67
N SER A 123 -29.18 12.33 -9.43
CA SER A 123 -29.84 13.64 -9.36
C SER A 123 -30.93 13.85 -10.42
N SER A 124 -31.11 12.91 -11.37
CA SER A 124 -32.36 12.83 -12.13
C SER A 124 -33.45 12.24 -11.22
N PRO A 125 -34.57 12.95 -10.95
CA PRO A 125 -35.67 12.39 -10.19
C PRO A 125 -36.21 11.19 -10.97
N VAL A 126 -36.06 10.00 -10.40
CA VAL A 126 -36.81 8.81 -10.79
C VAL A 126 -38.29 9.21 -10.85
N PRO A 127 -39.00 9.05 -11.98
CA PRO A 127 -40.45 9.20 -11.97
C PRO A 127 -40.99 8.14 -11.01
N ILE A 128 -41.46 8.62 -9.86
CA ILE A 128 -42.14 7.83 -8.84
C ILE A 128 -43.21 7.01 -9.57
N PHE A 129 -43.02 5.70 -9.47
CA PHE A 129 -43.97 4.67 -9.79
C PHE A 129 -45.35 5.14 -9.31
N ARG A 130 -46.22 5.44 -10.26
CA ARG A 130 -47.62 5.77 -10.01
C ARG A 130 -48.27 4.53 -9.41
N ASP A 131 -48.36 4.49 -8.09
CA ASP A 131 -49.13 3.49 -7.35
C ASP A 131 -50.54 3.42 -7.93
N SER A 132 -50.80 2.35 -8.68
CA SER A 132 -52.13 2.01 -9.21
C SER A 132 -52.74 0.95 -8.29
N HIS A 133 -52.81 1.27 -6.99
CA HIS A 133 -53.46 0.44 -5.96
C HIS A 133 -54.32 1.31 -5.02
N CYS A 134 -55.24 2.08 -5.59
CA CYS A 134 -56.36 2.67 -4.86
C CYS A 134 -57.59 2.80 -5.79
N SER A 135 -58.24 1.67 -6.04
CA SER A 135 -59.58 1.59 -6.62
C SER A 135 -60.25 0.31 -6.11
N PHE A 136 -60.37 0.17 -4.79
CA PHE A 136 -61.20 -0.87 -4.18
C PHE A 136 -61.69 -0.45 -2.80
N LEU A 137 -62.37 0.71 -2.71
CA LEU A 137 -63.32 1.04 -1.64
C LEU A 137 -64.00 2.37 -2.00
N GLY A 138 -65.25 2.27 -2.45
CA GLY A 138 -66.12 3.36 -2.88
C GLY A 138 -67.32 2.78 -3.62
#